data_AF-A0A536WSU4-F1
#
_entry.id   AF-A0A536WSU4-F1
#
_cell.length_a   1.000
_cell.length_b   1.000
_cell.length_c   1.000
_cell.angle_alpha   90.00
_cell.angle_beta   90.00
_cell.angle_gamma   90.00
#
_symmetry.space_group_name_H-M   'P 1'
#
loop_
_entity.id
_entity.type
_entity.pdbx_description
1 polymer ?
#
loop_
_entity_poly.entity_id
_entity_poly.type
_entity_poly.pdbx_seq_one_letter_code
_entity_poly.pdbx_strand_id
1 'polypeptide(L)'
;MMKNSVSASLIVFSLLTLVVADVALAKGPFILATGRRVPLIYAIDFDAALRPQNNNTPNAIVSRSMVHPDRLDGTLVGDPANIVLSGDSQTAYVVNHHGAVVNAEFLQHGGRGSISVMDVNQMLKRESGNSDHALELNFDSGWFGAVGLLVLPDLLLV
;
A
#
# COMPACT_ATOMS: atom_id res chain seq x y z
N MET A 1 -40.02 -7.65 57.48
CA MET A 1 -40.92 -6.71 56.78
C MET A 1 -40.05 -5.58 56.21
N MET A 2 -40.25 -5.26 54.93
CA MET A 2 -39.36 -4.56 53.98
C MET A 2 -38.90 -3.14 54.37
N LYS A 3 -37.69 -2.72 53.94
CA LYS A 3 -37.50 -1.90 52.72
C LYS A 3 -36.01 -1.65 52.40
N ASN A 4 -35.64 -1.99 51.17
CA ASN A 4 -34.38 -1.72 50.51
C ASN A 4 -34.21 -0.21 50.25
N SER A 5 -32.99 0.30 50.37
CA SER A 5 -32.57 1.51 49.66
C SER A 5 -31.26 1.24 48.95
N VAL A 6 -31.35 1.29 47.62
CA VAL A 6 -30.29 1.12 46.65
C VAL A 6 -29.49 2.41 46.62
N SER A 7 -28.20 2.36 46.94
CA SER A 7 -27.26 3.43 46.62
C SER A 7 -26.27 2.91 45.59
N ALA A 8 -26.71 3.00 44.33
CA ALA A 8 -25.90 2.80 43.14
C ALA A 8 -24.85 3.91 43.05
N SER A 9 -23.59 3.60 43.36
CA SER A 9 -22.44 4.48 43.04
C SER A 9 -21.15 3.70 43.13
N LEU A 10 -20.93 2.76 42.20
CA LEU A 10 -19.61 2.19 41.90
C LEU A 10 -19.65 1.44 40.55
N ILE A 11 -20.27 2.04 39.54
CA ILE A 11 -20.18 1.60 38.14
C ILE A 11 -19.85 2.81 37.29
N VAL A 12 -18.72 3.47 37.56
CA VAL A 12 -18.12 4.46 36.64
C VAL A 12 -16.58 4.31 36.68
N PHE A 13 -16.09 3.06 36.68
CA PHE A 13 -14.67 2.77 36.42
C PHE A 13 -14.47 2.02 35.10
N SER A 14 -15.49 2.01 34.23
CA SER A 14 -15.34 1.74 32.81
C SER A 14 -15.14 3.08 32.09
N LEU A 15 -14.10 3.83 32.50
CA LEU A 15 -13.59 4.91 31.65
C LEU A 15 -12.90 4.22 30.49
N LEU A 16 -13.73 3.94 29.49
CA LEU A 16 -13.42 3.51 28.15
C LEU A 16 -12.13 4.21 27.72
N THR A 17 -11.01 3.50 27.79
CA THR A 17 -9.79 3.87 27.07
C THR A 17 -10.12 3.71 25.60
N LEU A 18 -10.77 4.73 25.04
CA LEU A 18 -10.81 5.01 23.63
C LEU A 18 -9.34 5.19 23.22
N VAL A 19 -8.70 4.08 22.89
CA VAL A 19 -7.58 4.08 21.96
C VAL A 19 -8.19 4.61 20.68
N VAL A 20 -8.15 5.94 20.52
CA VAL A 20 -8.23 6.55 19.21
C VAL A 20 -7.02 5.96 18.51
N ALA A 21 -7.25 4.92 17.69
CA ALA A 21 -6.33 4.56 16.66
C ALA A 21 -6.25 5.82 15.80
N ASP A 22 -5.26 6.67 16.09
CA ASP A 22 -4.87 7.76 15.21
C ASP A 22 -4.63 7.05 13.88
N VAL A 23 -5.54 7.24 12.92
CA VAL A 23 -5.38 6.74 11.56
C VAL A 23 -4.18 7.53 11.06
N ALA A 24 -2.99 7.00 11.33
CA ALA A 24 -1.73 7.67 11.12
C ALA A 24 -1.46 7.65 9.62
N LEU A 25 -2.16 8.50 8.90
CA LEU A 25 -1.69 9.10 7.66
C LEU A 25 -0.29 9.65 7.92
N ALA A 26 0.61 9.50 6.97
CA ALA A 26 1.82 10.30 6.98
C ALA A 26 1.40 11.78 7.07
N LYS A 27 1.74 12.47 8.18
CA LYS A 27 1.35 13.86 8.43
C LYS A 27 2.21 14.86 7.63
N GLY A 28 3.13 14.38 6.80
CA GLY A 28 4.13 15.14 6.05
C GLY A 28 4.55 14.43 4.75
N PRO A 29 5.68 14.82 4.13
CA PRO A 29 6.18 14.20 2.91
C PRO A 29 6.35 12.68 3.09
N PHE A 30 6.10 11.93 2.01
CA PHE A 30 6.27 10.48 1.99
C PHE A 30 7.11 10.07 0.79
N ILE A 31 7.69 8.88 0.88
CA ILE A 31 8.36 8.21 -0.23
C ILE A 31 7.50 7.00 -0.59
N LEU A 32 7.15 6.89 -1.87
CA LEU A 32 6.75 5.61 -2.43
C LEU A 32 7.98 4.96 -3.04
N ALA A 33 8.29 3.76 -2.57
CA ALA A 33 9.42 2.99 -3.07
C ALA A 33 8.95 1.59 -3.42
N THR A 34 9.60 0.98 -4.38
CA THR A 34 9.46 -0.45 -4.62
C THR A 34 10.80 -1.15 -4.42
N GLY A 35 10.75 -2.35 -3.85
CA GLY A 35 11.88 -3.25 -3.78
C GLY A 35 11.86 -4.16 -4.99
N ARG A 36 12.95 -4.19 -5.75
CA ARG A 36 13.12 -5.12 -6.88
C ARG A 36 12.79 -6.55 -6.41
N ARG A 37 11.84 -7.23 -7.05
CA ARG A 37 11.40 -8.63 -6.79
C ARG A 37 10.45 -8.86 -5.62
N VAL A 38 9.97 -7.82 -4.94
CA VAL A 38 8.84 -7.96 -4.02
C VAL A 38 7.69 -7.17 -4.63
N PRO A 39 6.53 -7.78 -4.92
CA PRO A 39 5.38 -7.13 -5.56
C PRO A 39 4.62 -6.22 -4.58
N LEU A 40 5.36 -5.32 -3.94
CA LEU A 40 4.87 -4.38 -2.95
C LEU A 40 5.39 -2.98 -3.27
N ILE A 41 4.56 -1.99 -3.01
CA ILE A 41 4.97 -0.61 -2.87
C ILE A 41 5.01 -0.26 -1.38
N TYR A 42 6.14 0.26 -0.94
CA TYR A 42 6.35 0.74 0.41
C TYR A 42 5.96 2.20 0.48
N ALA A 43 5.03 2.52 1.37
CA ALA A 43 4.82 3.88 1.83
C ALA A 43 5.73 4.14 3.02
N ILE A 44 6.60 5.14 2.92
CA ILE A 44 7.62 5.45 3.91
C ILE A 44 7.43 6.90 4.37
N ASP A 45 7.38 7.11 5.67
CA ASP A 45 7.38 8.44 6.28
C ASP A 45 8.78 9.05 6.14
N PHE A 46 8.87 10.19 5.44
CA PHE A 46 10.14 10.82 5.09
C PHE A 46 10.93 11.28 6.33
N ASP A 47 10.28 12.00 7.24
CA ASP A 47 10.93 12.53 8.45
C ASP A 47 11.37 11.39 9.37
N ALA A 48 10.55 10.34 9.48
CA ALA A 48 10.91 9.14 10.20
C ALA A 48 12.13 8.44 9.59
N ALA A 49 12.26 8.41 8.26
CA ALA A 49 13.39 7.79 7.56
C ALA A 49 14.71 8.56 7.78
N LEU A 50 14.66 9.87 8.03
CA LEU A 50 15.85 10.67 8.34
C LEU A 50 16.38 10.48 9.76
N ARG A 51 15.61 9.87 10.67
CA ARG A 51 16.04 9.66 12.06
C ARG A 51 17.11 8.56 12.15
N PRO A 52 18.29 8.81 12.76
CA PRO A 52 19.35 7.81 12.88
C PRO A 52 18.90 6.51 13.57
N GLN A 53 17.95 6.59 14.51
CA GLN A 53 17.41 5.43 15.23
C GLN A 53 16.58 4.50 14.34
N ASN A 54 16.18 4.97 13.15
CA ASN A 54 15.43 4.19 12.17
C ASN A 54 16.32 3.65 11.03
N ASN A 55 17.63 3.90 11.07
CA ASN A 55 18.55 3.38 10.08
C ASN A 55 18.58 1.84 10.11
N ASN A 56 18.45 1.20 8.94
CA ASN A 56 18.36 -0.26 8.79
C ASN A 56 17.21 -0.93 9.57
N THR A 57 16.14 -0.20 9.88
CA THR A 57 14.94 -0.76 10.53
C THR A 57 13.69 -0.49 9.70
N PRO A 58 12.59 -1.23 9.89
CA PRO A 58 11.34 -0.97 9.20
C PRO A 58 10.52 0.17 9.83
N ASN A 59 11.07 0.91 10.80
CA ASN A 59 10.31 1.84 11.63
C ASN A 59 9.75 3.05 10.87
N ALA A 60 10.34 3.40 9.73
CA ALA A 60 9.82 4.47 8.86
C ALA A 60 8.79 3.95 7.84
N ILE A 61 8.61 2.64 7.70
CA ILE A 61 7.65 2.06 6.76
C ILE A 61 6.25 2.12 7.39
N VAL A 62 5.37 2.91 6.77
CA VAL A 62 3.98 3.09 7.18
C VAL A 62 3.16 1.88 6.76
N SER A 63 3.26 1.49 5.49
CA SER A 63 2.51 0.38 4.90
C SER A 63 3.30 -0.32 3.78
N ARG A 64 2.75 -1.44 3.29
CA ARG A 64 3.24 -2.21 2.14
C ARG A 64 2.04 -2.63 1.30
N SER A 65 1.80 -1.96 0.18
CA SER A 65 0.62 -2.22 -0.66
C SER A 65 0.94 -3.20 -1.78
N MET A 66 0.09 -4.22 -1.96
CA MET A 66 0.22 -5.16 -3.07
C MET A 66 -0.15 -4.51 -4.39
N VAL A 67 0.57 -4.86 -5.44
CA VAL A 67 0.39 -4.29 -6.79
C VAL A 67 -0.56 -5.10 -7.67
N HIS A 68 -1.02 -6.25 -7.18
CA HIS A 68 -1.98 -7.12 -7.84
C HIS A 68 -2.98 -7.64 -6.80
N PRO A 69 -4.18 -8.07 -7.24
CA PRO A 69 -5.17 -8.61 -6.32
C PRO A 69 -4.64 -9.85 -5.61
N ASP A 70 -5.14 -10.06 -4.39
CA ASP A 70 -4.83 -11.25 -3.62
C ASP A 70 -5.27 -12.53 -4.37
N ARG A 71 -4.35 -13.49 -4.46
CA ARG A 71 -4.62 -14.80 -5.05
C ARG A 71 -5.01 -15.79 -3.97
N LEU A 72 -5.96 -16.68 -4.28
CA LEU A 72 -6.37 -17.76 -3.37
C LEU A 72 -5.22 -18.71 -2.99
N ASP A 73 -4.22 -18.82 -3.86
CA ASP A 73 -3.01 -19.63 -3.64
C ASP A 73 -1.93 -18.91 -2.81
N GLY A 74 -2.17 -17.66 -2.40
CA GLY A 74 -1.22 -16.83 -1.64
C GLY A 74 -0.01 -16.35 -2.45
N THR A 75 0.04 -16.63 -3.76
CA THR A 75 1.15 -16.20 -4.62
C THR A 75 1.06 -14.70 -4.84
N LEU A 76 2.11 -13.98 -4.46
CA LEU A 76 2.22 -12.58 -4.81
C LEU A 76 2.76 -12.45 -6.24
N VAL A 77 2.13 -11.61 -7.05
CA VAL A 77 2.49 -11.43 -8.47
C VAL A 77 2.71 -9.95 -8.78
N GLY A 78 3.55 -9.68 -9.77
CA GLY A 78 4.04 -8.34 -10.08
C GLY A 78 5.56 -8.24 -9.95
N ASP A 79 6.16 -7.33 -10.71
CA ASP A 79 7.56 -6.91 -10.55
C ASP A 79 7.63 -5.40 -10.78
N PRO A 80 7.30 -4.58 -9.75
CA PRO A 80 7.21 -3.14 -9.92
C PRO A 80 8.58 -2.57 -10.26
N ALA A 81 8.67 -1.88 -11.38
CA ALA A 81 9.90 -1.29 -11.89
C ALA A 81 9.90 0.23 -11.83
N ASN A 82 8.72 0.85 -11.91
CA ASN A 82 8.59 2.30 -11.89
C ASN A 82 7.26 2.74 -11.26
N ILE A 83 7.22 3.95 -10.74
CA ILE A 83 6.03 4.55 -10.11
C ILE A 83 5.90 5.97 -10.66
N VAL A 84 4.72 6.29 -11.19
CA VAL A 84 4.37 7.64 -11.63
C VAL A 84 3.21 8.14 -10.78
N LEU A 85 3.32 9.34 -10.21
CA LEU A 85 2.24 9.98 -9.47
C LEU A 85 1.41 10.87 -10.40
N SER A 86 0.09 10.91 -10.18
CA SER A 86 -0.77 11.95 -10.74
C SER A 86 -0.36 13.34 -10.24
N GLY A 87 -0.72 14.39 -10.98
CA GLY A 87 -0.37 15.78 -10.62
C GLY A 87 -0.92 16.25 -9.27
N ASP A 88 -2.02 15.65 -8.81
CA ASP A 88 -2.62 15.89 -7.48
C ASP A 88 -2.12 14.93 -6.39
N SER A 89 -1.19 14.03 -6.74
CA SER A 89 -0.63 12.99 -5.86
C SER A 89 -1.65 12.05 -5.24
N GLN A 90 -2.87 11.95 -5.77
CA GLN A 90 -3.90 11.04 -5.24
C GLN A 90 -3.80 9.63 -5.83
N THR A 91 -3.20 9.49 -7.02
CA THR A 91 -3.08 8.23 -7.74
C THR A 91 -1.61 7.90 -8.00
N ALA A 92 -1.21 6.67 -7.71
CA ALA A 92 0.07 6.11 -8.11
C ALA A 92 -0.16 5.06 -9.21
N TYR A 93 0.51 5.25 -10.34
CA TYR A 93 0.58 4.29 -11.42
C TYR A 93 1.87 3.48 -11.29
N VAL A 94 1.72 2.20 -10.99
CA VAL A 94 2.84 1.28 -10.83
C VAL A 94 3.04 0.51 -12.12
N VAL A 95 4.20 0.72 -12.74
CA VAL A 95 4.63 -0.04 -13.92
C VAL A 95 5.26 -1.33 -13.44
N ASN A 96 4.61 -2.45 -13.73
CA ASN A 96 5.13 -3.77 -13.46
C ASN A 96 5.83 -4.29 -14.71
N HIS A 97 7.13 -4.56 -14.58
CA HIS A 97 7.95 -5.19 -15.61
C HIS A 97 7.46 -6.60 -15.96
N HIS A 98 6.83 -7.25 -14.98
CA HIS A 98 6.10 -8.50 -15.12
C HIS A 98 4.77 -8.41 -14.36
N GLY A 99 3.65 -8.78 -14.99
CA GLY A 99 2.30 -8.68 -14.43
C GLY A 99 1.83 -9.94 -13.69
N ALA A 100 0.53 -10.23 -13.80
CA ALA A 100 -0.17 -11.26 -13.02
C ALA A 100 0.13 -12.71 -13.46
N VAL A 101 0.68 -12.89 -14.67
CA VAL A 101 0.85 -14.21 -15.28
C VAL A 101 2.25 -14.72 -15.02
N VAL A 102 2.39 -15.62 -14.05
CA VAL A 102 3.65 -16.35 -13.83
C VAL A 102 3.80 -17.40 -14.93
N ASN A 103 4.80 -17.27 -15.79
CA ASN A 103 5.12 -18.27 -16.80
C ASN A 103 6.46 -18.97 -16.48
N ALA A 104 6.59 -20.23 -16.89
CA ALA A 104 7.78 -21.03 -16.61
C ALA A 104 8.99 -20.66 -17.51
N GLU A 105 8.76 -19.94 -18.61
CA GLU A 105 9.76 -19.66 -19.64
C GLU A 105 10.46 -18.30 -19.46
N PHE A 106 9.85 -17.35 -18.76
CA PHE A 106 10.33 -15.98 -18.64
C PHE A 106 10.22 -15.45 -17.20
N LEU A 107 11.20 -15.81 -16.38
CA LEU A 107 11.22 -15.46 -14.97
C LEU A 107 11.27 -13.95 -14.68
N GLN A 108 11.78 -13.11 -15.61
CA GLN A 108 11.86 -11.65 -15.42
C GLN A 108 11.71 -10.81 -16.71
N HIS A 109 12.25 -11.23 -17.86
CA HIS A 109 12.36 -10.36 -19.05
C HIS A 109 11.41 -10.69 -20.21
N GLY A 110 10.45 -11.59 -20.00
CA GLY A 110 9.49 -11.99 -21.05
C GLY A 110 8.11 -12.34 -20.51
N GLY A 111 7.77 -11.87 -19.31
CA GLY A 111 6.37 -11.85 -18.88
C GLY A 111 5.68 -10.59 -19.40
N ARG A 112 4.37 -10.69 -19.63
CA ARG A 112 3.56 -9.53 -20.02
C ARG A 112 3.54 -8.55 -18.86
N GLY A 113 3.84 -7.29 -19.13
CA GLY A 113 3.82 -6.24 -18.11
C GLY A 113 2.39 -5.90 -17.71
N SER A 114 2.25 -5.10 -16.64
CA SER A 114 0.97 -4.55 -16.22
C SER A 114 1.12 -3.19 -15.58
N ILE A 115 0.08 -2.38 -15.66
CA ILE A 115 -0.02 -1.12 -14.91
C ILE A 115 -1.02 -1.31 -13.78
N SER A 116 -0.58 -1.08 -12.54
CA SER A 116 -1.47 -1.05 -11.37
C SER A 116 -1.79 0.40 -11.02
N VAL A 117 -3.07 0.72 -10.91
CA VAL A 117 -3.54 2.03 -10.45
C VAL A 117 -3.85 1.91 -8.97
N MET A 118 -3.22 2.78 -8.17
CA MET A 118 -3.24 2.70 -6.72
C MET A 118 -3.74 4.00 -6.08
N ASP A 119 -4.62 3.90 -5.08
CA ASP A 119 -5.05 5.01 -4.22
C ASP A 119 -3.96 5.33 -3.20
N VAL A 120 -3.32 6.49 -3.33
CA VAL A 120 -2.23 6.93 -2.45
C VAL A 120 -2.67 7.08 -0.99
N ASN A 121 -3.90 7.54 -0.74
CA ASN A 121 -4.39 7.68 0.63
C ASN A 121 -4.54 6.31 1.31
N GLN A 122 -4.93 5.28 0.57
CA GLN A 122 -4.94 3.91 1.10
C GLN A 122 -3.52 3.38 1.32
N MET A 123 -2.58 3.71 0.44
CA MET A 123 -1.17 3.36 0.64
C MET A 123 -0.58 4.03 1.90
N LEU A 124 -1.06 5.20 2.30
CA LEU A 124 -0.58 5.89 3.49
C LEU A 124 -1.24 5.44 4.79
N LYS A 125 -2.17 4.48 4.73
CA LYS A 125 -2.84 3.91 5.90
C LYS A 125 -2.14 2.64 6.37
N ARG A 126 -1.81 2.58 7.66
CA ARG A 126 -1.14 1.42 8.25
C ARG A 126 -2.04 0.17 8.23
N GLU A 127 -3.33 0.35 8.39
CA GLU A 127 -4.35 -0.70 8.35
C GLU A 127 -4.53 -1.34 6.96
N SER A 128 -4.11 -0.66 5.90
CA SER A 128 -4.10 -1.17 4.52
C SER A 128 -2.77 -1.86 4.17
N GLY A 129 -1.90 -2.09 5.15
CA GLY A 129 -0.62 -2.74 4.96
C GLY A 129 -0.74 -4.24 4.73
N ASN A 130 0.08 -4.76 3.81
CA ASN A 130 0.12 -6.14 3.36
C ASN A 130 -1.23 -6.62 2.78
N SER A 131 -1.93 -5.75 2.06
CA SER A 131 -3.12 -6.10 1.28
C SER A 131 -3.14 -5.37 -0.06
N ASP A 132 -4.11 -5.74 -0.90
CA ASP A 132 -4.45 -5.08 -2.16
C ASP A 132 -5.46 -3.94 -2.00
N HIS A 133 -5.77 -3.49 -0.78
CA HIS A 133 -6.80 -2.45 -0.53
C HIS A 133 -6.53 -1.11 -1.24
N ALA A 134 -5.27 -0.82 -1.54
CA ALA A 134 -4.90 0.37 -2.29
C ALA A 134 -5.00 0.18 -3.81
N LEU A 135 -5.17 -1.05 -4.30
CA LEU A 135 -5.28 -1.34 -5.73
C LEU A 135 -6.70 -1.02 -6.21
N GLU A 136 -6.82 -0.07 -7.14
CA GLU A 136 -8.08 0.27 -7.77
C GLU A 136 -8.31 -0.52 -9.05
N LEU A 137 -7.27 -0.60 -9.90
CA LEU A 137 -7.32 -1.23 -11.22
C LEU A 137 -5.99 -1.86 -11.57
N ASN A 138 -6.04 -2.89 -12.42
CA ASN A 138 -4.86 -3.48 -13.04
C ASN A 138 -5.09 -3.67 -14.54
N PHE A 139 -4.19 -3.13 -15.35
CA PHE A 139 -4.22 -3.22 -16.80
C PHE A 139 -3.06 -4.05 -17.31
N ASP A 140 -3.31 -4.88 -18.29
CA ASP A 140 -2.24 -5.48 -19.08
C ASP A 140 -1.57 -4.40 -19.95
N SER A 141 -0.23 -4.37 -19.99
CA SER A 141 0.49 -3.34 -20.74
C SER A 141 0.61 -3.61 -22.24
N GLY A 142 -0.04 -4.67 -22.76
CA GLY A 142 0.01 -5.06 -24.17
C GLY A 142 1.24 -5.90 -24.53
N TRP A 143 2.41 -5.60 -23.98
CA TRP A 143 3.69 -6.25 -24.33
C TRP A 143 4.54 -6.66 -23.11
N PHE A 144 5.77 -7.12 -23.38
CA PHE A 144 6.70 -7.67 -22.39
C PHE A 144 7.67 -6.62 -21.85
N GLY A 145 7.96 -6.67 -20.55
CA GLY A 145 9.04 -5.89 -19.94
C GLY A 145 8.80 -4.38 -19.87
N ALA A 146 7.59 -3.97 -19.48
CA ALA A 146 7.25 -2.56 -19.31
C ALA A 146 8.08 -1.87 -18.21
N VAL A 147 8.56 -0.66 -18.48
CA VAL A 147 9.39 0.10 -17.51
C VAL A 147 9.09 1.60 -17.51
N GLY A 148 8.65 2.14 -18.65
CA GLY A 148 8.24 3.52 -18.80
C GLY A 148 6.74 3.68 -18.64
N LEU A 149 6.31 4.89 -18.28
CA LEU A 149 4.91 5.29 -18.36
C LEU A 149 4.82 6.81 -18.54
N LEU A 150 3.98 7.23 -19.49
CA LEU A 150 3.50 8.60 -19.61
C LEU A 150 2.00 8.61 -19.32
N VAL A 151 1.60 9.45 -18.36
CA VAL A 151 0.20 9.63 -17.95
C VAL A 151 -0.34 10.89 -18.63
N LEU A 152 -1.35 10.71 -19.48
CA LEU A 152 -2.11 11.78 -20.14
C LEU A 152 -3.57 11.75 -19.63
N PRO A 153 -4.36 12.83 -19.80
CA PRO A 153 -5.71 12.90 -19.24
C PRO A 153 -6.62 11.71 -19.58
N ASP A 154 -6.51 11.19 -20.81
CA ASP A 154 -7.37 10.11 -21.30
C ASP A 154 -6.58 8.85 -21.72
N LEU A 155 -5.26 8.82 -21.49
CA LEU A 155 -4.38 7.78 -22.04
C LEU A 155 -3.19 7.49 -21.13
N LEU A 156 -2.91 6.20 -20.96
CA LEU A 156 -1.64 5.69 -20.43
C LEU A 156 -0.80 5.16 -21.59
N LEU A 157 0.41 5.71 -21.76
CA LEU A 157 1.37 5.24 -22.76
C LEU A 157 2.54 4.54 -22.06
N VAL A 158 2.68 3.23 -22.32
CA VAL A 158 3.64 2.33 -21.67
C VAL A 158 4.80 2.00 -22.60
#